data_AF-A0A1F2TWI4-F1
#
_entry.id   AF-A0A1F2TWI4-F1
#
_cell.length_a   1.000
_cell.length_b   1.000
_cell.length_c   1.000
_cell.angle_alpha   90.00
_cell.angle_beta   90.00
_cell.angle_gamma   90.00
#
_symmetry.space_group_name_H-M   'P 1'
#
loop_
_entity.id
_entity.type
_entity.pdbx_description
1 polymer ?
#
loop_
_entity_poly.entity_id
_entity_poly.type
_entity_poly.pdbx_seq_one_letter_code
_entity_poly.pdbx_strand_id
1 'polypeptide(L)'
;MLTDTPRRLTDAPRFALRAAAWSLGIFGLLRLNWIEAHAVLPLTRVQGGLAVGLFGAPTLPVEVTLACSGADALALCLGVILAYPVKWRSRLAGAAGGAGLILGLNTLRIGTLGRVAASPAWFHALHVYVWPAVLTLAIAGYAFAWMRRVDRPRALDVHEVTLREPAPAWRPHVSRRFVVLSAAFLLLFLGAAPLYLESAGVLAVAGVIARAAAAALGAVGISAHAAGNVLRTARGSFMVTQECIATPLIPLYLAAICACSTTWRWRILGVLATLPLFIALGIVRLLVVALPDAVGSPLFFVHAFYQLLLGAVVVFLAALWRHGRRTALGHALVGVIAGVLVVQAFGPLFAREVTYLAGAPLADPQGAIAFLPAFQTGLYFALWAAAFVAVGWTRFVAGVAVLGVTQAAGLLALHALASDFGLTAHVRDVRGWAVAGPVLIFAAVIYVARTREQP
;
A
#
# COMPACT_ATOMS: atom_id res chain seq x y z
N MET A 1 -19.17 -33.40 25.70
CA MET A 1 -18.66 -32.06 26.02
C MET A 1 -17.84 -31.60 24.81
N LEU A 2 -18.50 -30.95 23.84
CA LEU A 2 -17.87 -30.49 22.60
C LEU A 2 -16.96 -29.29 22.92
N THR A 3 -15.66 -29.45 22.69
CA THR A 3 -14.69 -28.36 22.73
C THR A 3 -14.95 -27.41 21.58
N ASP A 4 -15.58 -26.29 21.91
CA ASP A 4 -15.88 -25.20 21.00
C ASP A 4 -14.59 -24.62 20.40
N THR A 5 -14.43 -24.85 19.11
CA THR A 5 -13.26 -24.55 18.28
C THR A 5 -12.75 -23.10 18.41
N PRO A 6 -11.50 -22.85 18.88
CA PRO A 6 -10.87 -21.51 18.87
C PRO A 6 -10.43 -21.05 17.46
N ARG A 7 -10.91 -21.67 16.37
CA ARG A 7 -10.49 -21.41 14.97
C ARG A 7 -11.08 -20.16 14.33
N ARG A 8 -12.09 -19.50 14.93
CA ARG A 8 -12.84 -18.40 14.27
C ARG A 8 -12.11 -17.04 14.24
N LEU A 9 -11.10 -16.82 15.08
CA LEU A 9 -10.40 -15.53 15.25
C LEU A 9 -9.22 -15.31 14.29
N THR A 10 -8.74 -16.34 13.59
CA THR A 10 -7.50 -16.27 12.80
C THR A 10 -7.65 -15.81 11.35
N ASP A 11 -8.87 -15.79 10.80
CA ASP A 11 -9.05 -15.60 9.35
C ASP A 11 -9.47 -14.16 8.95
N ALA A 12 -10.20 -13.44 9.81
CA ALA A 12 -10.45 -12.00 9.64
C ALA A 12 -9.16 -11.16 9.55
N PRO A 13 -8.17 -11.32 10.46
CA PRO A 13 -6.92 -10.58 10.35
C PRO A 13 -6.13 -10.97 9.09
N ARG A 14 -6.21 -12.22 8.63
CA ARG A 14 -5.55 -12.65 7.38
C ARG A 14 -6.18 -11.99 6.16
N PHE A 15 -7.52 -11.92 6.10
CA PHE A 15 -8.21 -11.19 5.03
C PHE A 15 -7.85 -9.70 5.07
N ALA A 16 -7.93 -9.06 6.23
CA ALA A 16 -7.60 -7.64 6.39
C ALA A 16 -6.15 -7.35 5.98
N LEU A 17 -5.19 -8.17 6.40
CA LEU A 17 -3.78 -8.05 5.99
C LEU A 17 -3.61 -8.24 4.48
N ARG A 18 -4.30 -9.21 3.87
CA ARG A 18 -4.27 -9.41 2.41
C ARG A 18 -4.88 -8.23 1.67
N ALA A 19 -6.01 -7.71 2.13
CA ALA A 19 -6.68 -6.55 1.55
C ALA A 19 -5.78 -5.32 1.65
N ALA A 20 -5.16 -5.08 2.81
CA ALA A 20 -4.20 -4.00 2.99
C ALA A 20 -2.98 -4.18 2.06
N ALA A 21 -2.40 -5.38 1.99
CA ALA A 21 -1.26 -5.66 1.13
C ALA A 21 -1.60 -5.45 -0.36
N TRP A 22 -2.76 -5.94 -0.82
CA TRP A 22 -3.20 -5.73 -2.20
C TRP A 22 -3.51 -4.26 -2.48
N SER A 23 -4.23 -3.56 -1.59
CA SER A 23 -4.53 -2.13 -1.77
C SER A 23 -3.26 -1.31 -1.83
N LEU A 24 -2.29 -1.55 -0.93
CA LEU A 24 -1.00 -0.87 -0.94
C LEU A 24 -0.18 -1.22 -2.18
N GLY A 25 -0.16 -2.48 -2.59
CA GLY A 25 0.55 -2.93 -3.78
C GLY A 25 -0.01 -2.32 -5.07
N ILE A 26 -1.34 -2.28 -5.22
CA ILE A 26 -2.01 -1.67 -6.37
C ILE A 26 -1.87 -0.16 -6.34
N PHE A 27 -2.00 0.47 -5.17
CA PHE A 27 -1.76 1.91 -5.01
C PHE A 27 -0.34 2.28 -5.43
N GLY A 28 0.67 1.56 -4.92
CA GLY A 28 2.06 1.75 -5.32
C GLY A 28 2.28 1.51 -6.82
N LEU A 29 1.63 0.49 -7.39
CA LEU A 29 1.66 0.19 -8.83
C LEU A 29 1.08 1.36 -9.65
N LEU A 30 -0.08 1.89 -9.27
CA LEU A 30 -0.72 3.01 -9.97
C LEU A 30 0.07 4.32 -9.87
N ARG A 31 0.88 4.47 -8.81
CA ARG A 31 1.77 5.63 -8.58
C ARG A 31 3.16 5.48 -9.22
N LEU A 32 3.43 4.38 -9.92
CA LEU A 32 4.65 4.30 -10.72
C LEU A 32 4.55 5.31 -11.88
N ASN A 33 5.54 6.18 -12.05
CA ASN A 33 5.57 7.21 -13.11
C ASN A 33 5.17 6.67 -14.49
N TRP A 34 5.59 5.45 -14.85
CA TRP A 34 5.23 4.85 -16.14
C TRP A 34 3.73 4.55 -16.24
N ILE A 35 3.14 3.91 -15.21
CA ILE A 35 1.71 3.60 -15.17
C ILE A 35 0.91 4.89 -15.05
N GLU A 36 1.41 5.84 -14.27
CA GLU A 36 0.81 7.16 -14.13
C GLU A 36 0.76 7.88 -15.49
N ALA A 37 1.87 7.94 -16.23
CA ALA A 37 1.97 8.63 -17.51
C ALA A 37 1.28 7.91 -18.67
N HIS A 38 1.27 6.56 -18.71
CA HIS A 38 0.80 5.77 -19.85
C HIS A 38 -0.55 5.10 -19.65
N ALA A 39 -1.04 4.97 -18.41
CA ALA A 39 -2.33 4.37 -18.12
C ALA A 39 -3.24 5.34 -17.36
N VAL A 40 -2.82 5.86 -16.21
CA VAL A 40 -3.68 6.70 -15.35
C VAL A 40 -3.98 8.03 -16.02
N LEU A 41 -2.97 8.72 -16.56
CA LEU A 41 -3.15 10.03 -17.19
C LEU A 41 -3.96 9.94 -18.50
N PRO A 42 -3.70 9.01 -19.44
CA PRO A 42 -4.54 8.84 -20.62
C PRO A 42 -5.97 8.46 -20.25
N LEU A 43 -6.16 7.55 -19.28
CA LEU A 43 -7.50 7.20 -18.78
C LEU A 43 -8.22 8.40 -18.18
N THR A 44 -7.51 9.23 -17.40
CA THR A 44 -8.05 10.46 -16.81
C THR A 44 -8.44 11.47 -17.88
N ARG A 45 -7.64 11.61 -18.94
CA ARG A 45 -7.96 12.47 -20.10
C ARG A 45 -9.20 11.96 -20.86
N VAL A 46 -9.31 10.64 -21.07
CA VAL A 46 -10.49 10.02 -21.67
C VAL A 46 -11.73 10.28 -20.80
N GLN A 47 -11.63 10.13 -19.49
CA GLN A 47 -12.72 10.46 -18.57
C GLN A 47 -13.10 11.94 -18.63
N GLY A 48 -12.12 12.84 -18.74
CA GLY A 48 -12.37 14.27 -18.97
C GLY A 48 -13.14 14.52 -20.27
N GLY A 49 -12.73 13.89 -21.37
CA GLY A 49 -13.41 13.98 -22.67
C GLY A 49 -14.84 13.43 -22.61
N LEU A 50 -15.05 12.27 -21.99
CA LEU A 50 -16.38 11.69 -21.78
C LEU A 50 -17.26 12.58 -20.90
N ALA A 51 -16.70 13.18 -19.85
CA ALA A 51 -17.41 14.11 -19.00
C ALA A 51 -17.85 15.36 -19.76
N VAL A 52 -17.00 15.92 -20.63
CA VAL A 52 -17.37 17.03 -21.51
C VAL A 52 -18.44 16.62 -22.52
N GLY A 53 -18.35 15.42 -23.09
CA GLY A 53 -19.37 14.91 -24.01
C GLY A 53 -20.75 14.72 -23.34
N LEU A 54 -20.76 14.30 -22.07
CA LEU A 54 -22.01 14.03 -21.32
C LEU A 54 -22.62 15.28 -20.66
N PHE A 55 -21.79 16.21 -20.19
CA PHE A 55 -22.24 17.37 -19.40
C PHE A 55 -22.03 18.72 -20.11
N GLY A 56 -21.35 18.73 -21.26
CA GLY A 56 -20.94 19.95 -21.96
C GLY A 56 -19.61 20.50 -21.45
N ALA A 57 -19.12 21.56 -22.10
CA ALA A 57 -17.89 22.23 -21.70
C ALA A 57 -18.02 22.81 -20.28
N PRO A 58 -16.96 22.75 -19.46
CA PRO A 58 -16.97 23.30 -18.11
C PRO A 58 -17.12 24.82 -18.15
N THR A 59 -17.73 25.39 -17.12
CA THR A 59 -18.00 26.84 -17.04
C THR A 59 -16.74 27.68 -16.83
N LEU A 60 -15.66 27.05 -16.33
CA LEU A 60 -14.32 27.58 -16.22
C LEU A 60 -13.31 26.52 -16.67
N PRO A 61 -12.11 26.91 -17.12
CA PRO A 61 -11.04 25.96 -17.43
C PRO A 61 -10.58 25.24 -16.16
N VAL A 62 -11.14 24.06 -15.91
CA VAL A 62 -10.74 23.17 -14.82
C VAL A 62 -9.84 22.08 -15.41
N GLU A 63 -8.56 22.10 -15.03
CA GLU A 63 -7.62 21.07 -15.45
C GLU A 63 -7.91 19.76 -14.69
N VAL A 64 -8.20 18.69 -15.43
CA VAL A 64 -8.38 17.35 -14.85
C VAL A 64 -7.01 16.77 -14.56
N THR A 65 -6.54 17.00 -13.33
CA THR A 65 -5.24 16.50 -12.87
C THR A 65 -5.30 15.04 -12.42
N LEU A 66 -4.14 14.46 -12.13
CA LEU A 66 -4.00 13.11 -11.59
C LEU A 66 -4.73 12.92 -10.24
N ALA A 67 -4.98 13.99 -9.49
CA ALA A 67 -5.80 13.94 -8.27
C ALA A 67 -7.28 13.59 -8.55
N CYS A 68 -7.74 13.81 -9.79
CA CYS A 68 -9.08 13.48 -10.24
C CYS A 68 -9.18 12.06 -10.84
N SER A 69 -8.10 11.29 -10.94
CA SER A 69 -8.09 9.97 -11.61
C SER A 69 -8.95 8.89 -10.92
N GLY A 70 -9.24 9.05 -9.63
CA GLY A 70 -9.89 8.00 -8.83
C GLY A 70 -9.00 6.77 -8.58
N ALA A 71 -7.69 6.87 -8.84
CA ALA A 71 -6.73 5.78 -8.68
C ALA A 71 -6.73 5.19 -7.24
N ASP A 72 -6.85 6.05 -6.23
CA ASP A 72 -6.85 5.64 -4.82
C ASP A 72 -8.09 4.79 -4.49
N ALA A 73 -9.25 5.24 -4.97
CA ALA A 73 -10.52 4.52 -4.87
C ALA A 73 -10.46 3.16 -5.58
N LEU A 74 -9.87 3.15 -6.78
CA LEU A 74 -9.67 1.93 -7.57
C LEU A 74 -8.76 0.94 -6.83
N ALA A 75 -7.61 1.40 -6.32
CA ALA A 75 -6.67 0.57 -5.57
C ALA A 75 -7.34 -0.07 -4.35
N LEU A 76 -8.11 0.70 -3.59
CA LEU A 76 -8.84 0.21 -2.43
C LEU A 76 -9.85 -0.90 -2.81
N CYS A 77 -10.67 -0.65 -3.83
CA CYS A 77 -11.70 -1.58 -4.28
C CYS A 77 -11.09 -2.88 -4.82
N LEU A 78 -10.12 -2.76 -5.73
CA LEU A 78 -9.41 -3.90 -6.29
C LEU A 78 -8.69 -4.69 -5.19
N GLY A 79 -8.09 -4.00 -4.22
CA GLY A 79 -7.39 -4.64 -3.11
C GLY A 79 -8.30 -5.53 -2.27
N VAL A 80 -9.51 -5.04 -1.93
CA VAL A 80 -10.53 -5.82 -1.22
C VAL A 80 -10.98 -7.04 -2.03
N ILE A 81 -11.27 -6.86 -3.32
CA ILE A 81 -11.78 -7.93 -4.19
C ILE A 81 -10.72 -9.02 -4.42
N LEU A 82 -9.48 -8.63 -4.69
CA LEU A 82 -8.38 -9.57 -4.96
C LEU A 82 -7.93 -10.33 -3.71
N ALA A 83 -8.09 -9.73 -2.53
CA ALA A 83 -7.85 -10.38 -1.25
C ALA A 83 -8.90 -11.44 -0.88
N TYR A 84 -10.09 -11.38 -1.46
CA TYR A 84 -11.20 -12.27 -1.13
C TYR A 84 -10.94 -13.72 -1.60
N PRO A 85 -11.15 -14.75 -0.76
CA PRO A 85 -10.68 -16.11 -1.01
C PRO A 85 -11.58 -16.92 -1.96
N VAL A 86 -11.84 -16.40 -3.18
CA VAL A 86 -12.63 -17.09 -4.23
C VAL A 86 -11.78 -17.47 -5.44
N LYS A 87 -12.35 -18.20 -6.40
CA LYS A 87 -11.68 -18.56 -7.66
C LYS A 87 -11.23 -17.31 -8.42
N TRP A 88 -10.05 -17.34 -9.04
CA TRP A 88 -9.45 -16.17 -9.70
C TRP A 88 -10.35 -15.55 -10.78
N ARG A 89 -11.08 -16.37 -11.55
CA ARG A 89 -12.07 -15.89 -12.53
C ARG A 89 -13.12 -14.98 -11.89
N SER A 90 -13.63 -15.34 -10.71
CA SER A 90 -14.60 -14.51 -9.98
C SER A 90 -13.95 -13.22 -9.45
N ARG A 91 -12.68 -13.29 -9.01
CA ARG A 91 -11.93 -12.10 -8.56
C ARG A 91 -11.72 -11.12 -9.70
N LEU A 92 -11.27 -11.60 -10.86
CA LEU A 92 -11.06 -10.77 -12.05
C LEU A 92 -12.38 -10.16 -12.54
N ALA A 93 -13.47 -10.91 -12.56
CA ALA A 93 -14.79 -10.39 -12.92
C ALA A 93 -15.27 -9.32 -11.92
N GLY A 94 -15.06 -9.52 -10.62
CA GLY A 94 -15.33 -8.52 -9.59
C GLY A 94 -14.46 -7.28 -9.73
N ALA A 95 -13.17 -7.47 -9.97
CA ALA A 95 -12.20 -6.40 -10.16
C ALA A 95 -12.57 -5.53 -11.37
N ALA A 96 -12.88 -6.16 -12.51
CA ALA A 96 -13.32 -5.47 -13.71
C ALA A 96 -14.63 -4.70 -13.49
N GLY A 97 -15.62 -5.30 -12.83
CA GLY A 97 -16.87 -4.61 -12.52
C GLY A 97 -16.69 -3.46 -11.53
N GLY A 98 -15.85 -3.62 -10.52
CA GLY A 98 -15.51 -2.57 -9.55
C GLY A 98 -14.77 -1.41 -10.20
N ALA A 99 -13.82 -1.72 -11.10
CA ALA A 99 -13.13 -0.73 -11.91
C ALA A 99 -14.11 0.06 -12.80
N GLY A 100 -14.99 -0.64 -13.53
CA GLY A 100 -16.01 0.01 -14.36
C GLY A 100 -16.92 0.95 -13.57
N LEU A 101 -17.39 0.52 -12.39
CA LEU A 101 -18.22 1.35 -11.52
C LEU A 101 -17.48 2.62 -11.06
N ILE A 102 -16.25 2.48 -10.58
CA ILE A 102 -15.46 3.61 -10.07
C ILE A 102 -15.13 4.58 -11.19
N LEU A 103 -14.73 4.09 -12.37
CA LEU A 103 -14.44 4.94 -13.52
C LEU A 103 -15.69 5.68 -14.01
N GLY A 104 -16.86 5.02 -13.99
CA GLY A 104 -18.14 5.65 -14.31
C GLY A 104 -18.50 6.76 -13.32
N LEU A 105 -18.48 6.47 -12.02
CA LEU A 105 -18.75 7.46 -10.97
C LEU A 105 -17.75 8.62 -10.99
N ASN A 106 -16.48 8.34 -11.26
CA ASN A 106 -15.46 9.37 -11.36
C ASN A 106 -15.66 10.26 -12.60
N THR A 107 -16.19 9.72 -13.70
CA THR A 107 -16.60 10.52 -14.87
C THR A 107 -17.76 11.46 -14.52
N LEU A 108 -18.76 10.98 -13.80
CA LEU A 108 -19.87 11.81 -13.28
C LEU A 108 -19.34 12.90 -12.32
N ARG A 109 -18.37 12.56 -11.47
CA ARG A 109 -17.68 13.51 -10.60
C ARG A 109 -17.02 14.64 -11.39
N ILE A 110 -16.21 14.31 -12.38
CA ILE A 110 -15.51 15.30 -13.21
C ILE A 110 -16.54 16.21 -13.92
N GLY A 111 -17.57 15.62 -14.54
CA GLY A 111 -18.58 16.37 -15.27
C GLY A 111 -19.38 17.33 -14.39
N THR A 112 -19.90 16.85 -13.26
CA THR A 112 -20.67 17.69 -12.33
C THR A 112 -19.82 18.78 -11.70
N LEU A 113 -18.56 18.50 -11.34
CA LEU A 113 -17.62 19.53 -10.86
C LEU A 113 -17.33 20.58 -11.93
N GLY A 114 -17.16 20.18 -13.19
CA GLY A 114 -16.98 21.10 -14.31
C GLY A 114 -18.18 22.04 -14.52
N ARG A 115 -19.41 21.60 -14.22
CA ARG A 115 -20.61 22.43 -14.30
C ARG A 115 -20.68 23.47 -13.21
N VAL A 116 -20.34 23.10 -11.98
CA VAL A 116 -20.40 24.00 -10.81
C VAL A 116 -19.12 24.81 -10.60
N ALA A 117 -18.13 24.71 -11.50
CA ALA A 117 -16.83 25.34 -11.35
C ALA A 117 -16.91 26.87 -11.10
N ALA A 118 -17.89 27.54 -11.70
CA ALA A 118 -18.15 28.97 -11.49
C ALA A 118 -18.67 29.33 -10.08
N SER A 119 -19.12 28.37 -9.28
CA SER A 119 -19.59 28.60 -7.91
C SER A 119 -18.63 27.95 -6.90
N PRO A 120 -17.75 28.73 -6.25
CA PRO A 120 -16.76 28.20 -5.32
C PRO A 120 -17.37 27.36 -4.18
N ALA A 121 -18.51 27.80 -3.64
CA ALA A 121 -19.20 27.09 -2.56
C ALA A 121 -19.69 25.70 -3.01
N TRP A 122 -20.37 25.61 -4.16
CA TRP A 122 -20.85 24.34 -4.69
C TRP A 122 -19.72 23.44 -5.18
N PHE A 123 -18.71 24.00 -5.84
CA PHE A 123 -17.52 23.26 -6.23
C PHE A 123 -16.83 22.65 -5.02
N HIS A 124 -16.58 23.44 -3.97
CA HIS A 124 -15.97 22.96 -2.73
C HIS A 124 -16.83 21.86 -2.07
N ALA A 125 -18.14 22.09 -1.93
CA ALA A 125 -19.04 21.13 -1.32
C ALA A 125 -19.08 19.79 -2.07
N LEU A 126 -19.20 19.83 -3.41
CA LEU A 126 -19.21 18.63 -4.23
C LEU A 126 -17.85 17.94 -4.25
N HIS A 127 -16.76 18.71 -4.35
CA HIS A 127 -15.41 18.17 -4.52
C HIS A 127 -14.88 17.52 -3.24
N VAL A 128 -15.06 18.19 -2.10
CA VAL A 128 -14.46 17.78 -0.83
C VAL A 128 -15.39 16.86 -0.04
N TYR A 129 -16.72 17.00 -0.18
CA TYR A 129 -17.67 16.29 0.67
C TYR A 129 -18.46 15.22 -0.08
N VAL A 130 -19.26 15.65 -1.05
CA VAL A 130 -20.28 14.77 -1.66
C VAL A 130 -19.64 13.64 -2.45
N TRP A 131 -18.74 13.96 -3.39
CA TRP A 131 -18.16 12.95 -4.27
C TRP A 131 -17.25 11.94 -3.54
N PRO A 132 -16.37 12.35 -2.61
CA PRO A 132 -15.61 11.39 -1.80
C PRO A 132 -16.51 10.45 -0.99
N ALA A 133 -17.60 10.97 -0.40
CA ALA A 133 -18.57 10.13 0.33
C ALA A 133 -19.29 9.15 -0.61
N VAL A 134 -19.78 9.62 -1.76
CA VAL A 134 -20.47 8.79 -2.77
C VAL A 134 -19.55 7.69 -3.29
N LEU A 135 -18.31 8.01 -3.67
CA LEU A 135 -17.34 7.02 -4.13
C LEU A 135 -17.02 5.99 -3.04
N THR A 136 -16.85 6.43 -1.80
CA THR A 136 -16.59 5.53 -0.66
C THR A 136 -17.76 4.57 -0.44
N LEU A 137 -19.00 5.09 -0.44
CA LEU A 137 -20.22 4.28 -0.33
C LEU A 137 -20.35 3.29 -1.49
N ALA A 138 -20.06 3.73 -2.71
CA ALA A 138 -20.12 2.89 -3.89
C ALA A 138 -19.09 1.75 -3.84
N ILE A 139 -17.85 2.02 -3.42
CA ILE A 139 -16.82 0.98 -3.25
C ILE A 139 -17.24 -0.03 -2.19
N ALA A 140 -17.66 0.44 -1.01
CA ALA A 140 -18.08 -0.44 0.07
C ALA A 140 -19.32 -1.27 -0.32
N GLY A 141 -20.32 -0.63 -0.93
CA GLY A 141 -21.54 -1.26 -1.41
C GLY A 141 -21.30 -2.27 -2.53
N TYR A 142 -20.44 -1.94 -3.49
CA TYR A 142 -20.06 -2.84 -4.58
C TYR A 142 -19.30 -4.06 -4.07
N ALA A 143 -18.23 -3.84 -3.29
CA ALA A 143 -17.45 -4.92 -2.72
C ALA A 143 -18.35 -5.86 -1.91
N PHE A 144 -19.28 -5.30 -1.14
CA PHE A 144 -20.28 -6.07 -0.41
C PHE A 144 -21.23 -6.87 -1.30
N ALA A 145 -21.86 -6.23 -2.28
CA ALA A 145 -22.80 -6.87 -3.18
C ALA A 145 -22.12 -8.00 -3.97
N TRP A 146 -20.88 -7.76 -4.40
CA TRP A 146 -20.05 -8.76 -5.07
C TRP A 146 -19.71 -9.94 -4.15
N MET A 147 -19.21 -9.69 -2.93
CA MET A 147 -18.92 -10.73 -1.94
C MET A 147 -20.15 -11.61 -1.67
N ARG A 148 -21.33 -10.99 -1.49
CA ARG A 148 -22.59 -11.73 -1.32
C ARG A 148 -22.99 -12.55 -2.54
N ARG A 149 -22.75 -12.03 -3.74
CA ARG A 149 -23.07 -12.73 -4.99
C ARG A 149 -22.20 -13.97 -5.17
N VAL A 150 -20.90 -13.86 -4.90
CA VAL A 150 -19.98 -15.01 -5.01
C VAL A 150 -20.16 -16.03 -3.88
N ASP A 151 -20.71 -15.59 -2.75
CA ASP A 151 -21.03 -16.46 -1.62
C ASP A 151 -22.39 -17.17 -1.73
N ARG A 152 -23.28 -16.78 -2.66
CA ARG A 152 -24.53 -17.52 -2.88
C ARG A 152 -24.20 -18.94 -3.36
N PRO A 153 -24.60 -20.00 -2.62
CA PRO A 153 -24.45 -21.37 -3.09
C PRO A 153 -25.17 -21.49 -4.44
N ARG A 154 -24.48 -22.04 -5.46
CA ARG A 154 -25.18 -22.57 -6.64
C ARG A 154 -26.04 -23.71 -6.14
N ALA A 155 -27.33 -23.46 -5.94
CA ALA A 155 -28.32 -24.42 -5.46
C ALA A 155 -28.64 -25.54 -6.46
N LEU A 156 -27.72 -25.86 -7.39
CA LEU A 156 -27.94 -26.79 -8.50
C LEU A 156 -27.02 -28.03 -8.49
N ASP A 157 -26.05 -28.14 -7.56
CA ASP A 157 -25.19 -29.33 -7.42
C ASP A 157 -25.54 -30.16 -6.16
N VAL A 158 -26.82 -30.28 -5.81
CA VAL A 158 -27.26 -30.99 -4.58
C VAL A 158 -27.28 -32.52 -4.75
N HIS A 159 -26.97 -33.07 -5.93
CA HIS A 159 -27.10 -34.52 -6.14
C HIS A 159 -25.81 -35.34 -6.14
N GLU A 160 -24.61 -34.76 -6.07
CA GLU A 160 -23.40 -35.56 -6.35
C GLU A 160 -22.16 -35.26 -5.49
N VAL A 161 -22.29 -34.93 -4.20
CA VAL A 161 -21.11 -34.82 -3.33
C VAL A 161 -21.40 -35.25 -1.89
N THR A 162 -21.52 -36.56 -1.68
CA THR A 162 -21.63 -37.18 -0.33
C THR A 162 -20.29 -37.55 0.31
N LEU A 163 -19.12 -37.21 -0.26
CA LEU A 163 -17.81 -37.58 0.32
C LEU A 163 -16.74 -36.48 0.25
N ARG A 164 -17.11 -35.20 0.23
CA ARG A 164 -16.12 -34.11 0.27
C ARG A 164 -16.05 -33.53 1.67
N GLU A 165 -14.83 -33.56 2.24
CA GLU A 165 -14.47 -32.92 3.51
C GLU A 165 -15.21 -31.59 3.71
N PRO A 166 -15.66 -31.27 4.94
CA PRO A 166 -16.38 -30.04 5.21
C PRO A 166 -15.50 -28.86 4.77
N ALA A 167 -15.86 -28.24 3.64
CA ALA A 167 -15.21 -27.05 3.13
C ALA A 167 -15.14 -26.03 4.27
N PRO A 168 -14.00 -25.35 4.48
CA PRO A 168 -13.80 -24.48 5.63
C PRO A 168 -14.97 -23.48 5.71
N ALA A 169 -15.76 -23.62 6.78
CA ALA A 169 -17.02 -22.91 7.02
C ALA A 169 -16.83 -21.41 7.29
N TRP A 170 -15.69 -20.85 6.91
CA TRP A 170 -15.38 -19.43 7.06
C TRP A 170 -15.60 -18.72 5.74
N ARG A 171 -16.88 -18.50 5.41
CA ARG A 171 -17.26 -17.41 4.52
C ARG A 171 -17.39 -16.17 5.41
N PRO A 172 -16.59 -15.11 5.20
CA PRO A 172 -16.78 -13.86 5.92
C PRO A 172 -18.16 -13.30 5.53
N HIS A 173 -19.20 -13.68 6.27
CA HIS A 173 -20.51 -13.11 6.12
C HIS A 173 -20.42 -11.66 6.56
N VAL A 174 -20.19 -10.77 5.58
CA VAL A 174 -20.34 -9.35 5.80
C VAL A 174 -21.79 -9.14 6.22
N SER A 175 -21.99 -8.74 7.47
CA SER A 175 -23.32 -8.65 8.04
C SER A 175 -24.05 -7.46 7.41
N ARG A 176 -25.37 -7.59 7.18
CA ARG A 176 -26.23 -6.45 6.81
C ARG A 176 -25.99 -5.25 7.75
N ARG A 177 -25.64 -5.53 9.02
CA ARG A 177 -25.26 -4.55 10.03
C ARG A 177 -24.04 -3.71 9.63
N PHE A 178 -22.96 -4.31 9.10
CA PHE A 178 -21.78 -3.56 8.66
C PHE A 178 -22.11 -2.53 7.57
N VAL A 179 -22.93 -2.90 6.60
CA VAL A 179 -23.32 -2.00 5.50
C VAL A 179 -24.19 -0.86 5.99
N VAL A 180 -25.21 -1.18 6.81
CA VAL A 180 -26.08 -0.16 7.39
C VAL A 180 -25.27 0.80 8.27
N LEU A 181 -24.35 0.29 9.10
CA LEU A 181 -23.48 1.11 9.94
C LEU A 181 -22.50 1.95 9.11
N SER A 182 -21.93 1.40 8.03
CA SER A 182 -21.04 2.13 7.13
C SER A 182 -21.77 3.29 6.47
N ALA A 183 -22.98 3.04 5.95
CA ALA A 183 -23.83 4.08 5.37
C ALA A 183 -24.21 5.14 6.41
N ALA A 184 -24.67 4.72 7.60
CA ALA A 184 -25.05 5.63 8.67
C ALA A 184 -23.88 6.50 9.14
N PHE A 185 -22.70 5.91 9.39
CA PHE A 185 -21.52 6.66 9.83
C PHE A 185 -20.93 7.54 8.74
N LEU A 186 -21.00 7.15 7.47
CA LEU A 186 -20.58 8.01 6.36
C LEU A 186 -21.52 9.20 6.18
N LEU A 187 -22.84 9.01 6.32
CA LEU A 187 -23.82 10.10 6.28
C LEU A 187 -23.65 11.04 7.49
N LEU A 188 -23.43 10.49 8.68
CA LEU A 188 -23.13 11.28 9.88
C LEU A 188 -21.83 12.07 9.71
N PHE A 189 -20.78 11.42 9.21
CA PHE A 189 -19.49 12.06 8.91
C PHE A 189 -19.64 13.18 7.87
N LEU A 190 -20.46 12.97 6.83
CA LEU A 190 -20.74 13.98 5.83
C LEU A 190 -21.51 15.17 6.42
N GLY A 191 -22.56 14.92 7.21
CA GLY A 191 -23.34 15.96 7.87
C GLY A 191 -22.55 16.74 8.93
N ALA A 192 -21.58 16.09 9.58
CA ALA A 192 -20.69 16.71 10.56
C ALA A 192 -19.49 17.45 9.94
N ALA A 193 -19.32 17.44 8.61
CA ALA A 193 -18.17 18.04 7.92
C ALA A 193 -17.91 19.51 8.30
N PRO A 194 -18.90 20.41 8.31
CA PRO A 194 -18.67 21.79 8.71
C PRO A 194 -18.09 21.90 10.12
N LEU A 195 -18.59 21.08 11.05
CA LEU A 195 -18.19 21.12 12.46
C LEU A 195 -16.73 20.72 12.66
N TYR A 196 -16.25 19.68 11.99
CA TYR A 196 -14.87 19.21 12.19
C TYR A 196 -13.84 19.92 11.31
N LEU A 197 -14.24 20.45 10.15
CA LEU A 197 -13.35 21.23 9.29
C LEU A 197 -13.16 22.66 9.79
N GLU A 198 -14.09 23.20 10.57
CA GLU A 198 -13.88 24.48 11.26
C GLU A 198 -13.33 24.28 12.69
N SER A 199 -13.16 23.02 13.11
CA SER A 199 -12.69 22.71 14.47
C SER A 199 -11.22 23.02 14.66
N ALA A 200 -10.95 23.95 15.57
CA ALA A 200 -9.61 24.22 16.10
C ALA A 200 -8.96 22.95 16.70
N GLY A 201 -9.75 22.02 17.22
CA GLY A 201 -9.26 20.74 17.75
C GLY A 201 -8.66 19.86 16.65
N VAL A 202 -9.34 19.72 15.51
CA VAL A 202 -8.81 18.95 14.37
C VAL A 202 -7.58 19.64 13.78
N LEU A 203 -7.56 20.97 13.71
CA LEU A 203 -6.38 21.73 13.31
C LEU A 203 -5.20 21.53 14.28
N ALA A 204 -5.47 21.42 15.58
CA ALA A 204 -4.44 21.12 16.59
C ALA A 204 -3.85 19.72 16.37
N VAL A 205 -4.68 18.72 16.01
CA VAL A 205 -4.21 17.38 15.62
C VAL A 205 -3.32 17.46 14.37
N ALA A 206 -3.65 18.32 13.40
CA ALA A 206 -2.80 18.58 12.24
C ALA A 206 -1.40 19.06 12.64
N GLY A 207 -1.35 19.97 13.61
CA GLY A 207 -0.09 20.43 14.19
C GLY A 207 0.68 19.34 14.93
N VAL A 208 -0.01 18.43 15.63
CA VAL A 208 0.64 17.25 16.24
C VAL A 208 1.28 16.37 15.16
N ILE A 209 0.56 16.10 14.07
CA ILE A 209 1.08 15.31 12.94
C ILE A 209 2.32 15.97 12.32
N ALA A 210 2.25 17.28 12.05
CA ALA A 210 3.38 18.03 11.50
C ALA A 210 4.60 18.02 12.44
N ARG A 211 4.41 18.24 13.75
CA ARG A 211 5.49 18.16 14.74
C ARG A 211 6.08 16.77 14.87
N ALA A 212 5.24 15.74 14.91
CA ALA A 212 5.71 14.36 15.00
C ALA A 212 6.51 13.96 13.74
N ALA A 213 6.06 14.39 12.55
CA ALA A 213 6.82 14.20 11.32
C ALA A 213 8.15 14.97 11.33
N ALA A 214 8.16 16.24 11.77
CA ALA A 214 9.40 17.02 11.93
C ALA A 214 10.37 16.36 12.92
N ALA A 215 9.88 15.86 14.06
CA ALA A 215 10.68 15.15 15.05
C ALA A 215 11.24 13.84 14.49
N ALA A 216 10.43 13.07 13.76
CA ALA A 216 10.88 11.84 13.11
C ALA A 216 11.93 12.12 12.02
N LEU A 217 11.79 13.20 11.24
CA LEU A 217 12.81 13.66 10.30
C LEU A 217 14.08 14.12 11.01
N GLY A 218 13.95 14.89 12.10
CA GLY A 218 15.09 15.33 12.92
C GLY A 218 15.86 14.17 13.55
N ALA A 219 15.15 13.11 13.96
CA ALA A 219 15.75 11.88 14.49
C ALA A 219 16.62 11.15 13.45
N VAL A 220 16.38 11.36 12.15
CA VAL A 220 17.20 10.82 11.06
C VAL A 220 18.14 11.89 10.46
N GLY A 221 18.37 13.00 11.15
CA GLY A 221 19.33 14.05 10.74
C GLY A 221 18.81 15.00 9.66
N ILE A 222 17.51 14.99 9.38
CA ILE A 222 16.89 15.88 8.38
C ILE A 222 16.40 17.15 9.06
N SER A 223 16.91 18.31 8.65
CA SER A 223 16.41 19.61 9.10
C SER A 223 14.95 19.80 8.67
N ALA A 224 14.05 19.66 9.64
CA ALA A 224 12.62 19.84 9.46
C ALA A 224 12.07 20.66 10.62
N HIS A 225 11.24 21.64 10.31
CA HIS A 225 10.60 22.51 11.30
C HIS A 225 9.10 22.51 11.07
N ALA A 226 8.34 22.23 12.13
CA ALA A 226 6.89 22.34 12.10
C ALA A 226 6.46 23.69 12.69
N ALA A 227 5.66 24.45 11.95
CA ALA A 227 5.04 25.68 12.42
C ALA A 227 3.52 25.56 12.23
N GLY A 228 2.77 25.45 13.34
CA GLY A 228 1.35 25.12 13.29
C GLY A 228 1.12 23.76 12.63
N ASN A 229 0.27 23.72 11.61
CA ASN A 229 -0.02 22.54 10.78
C ASN A 229 0.87 22.44 9.52
N VAL A 230 1.89 23.28 9.38
CA VAL A 230 2.80 23.26 8.24
C VAL A 230 4.13 22.62 8.63
N LEU A 231 4.52 21.58 7.88
CA LEU A 231 5.85 20.99 7.95
C LEU A 231 6.74 21.66 6.90
N ARG A 232 7.80 22.33 7.34
CA ARG A 232 8.84 22.91 6.48
C ARG A 232 10.06 22.03 6.46
N THR A 233 10.55 21.76 5.27
CA THR A 233 11.80 21.03 5.00
C THR A 233 12.57 21.76 3.91
N ALA A 234 13.77 21.28 3.60
CA ALA A 234 14.52 21.77 2.43
C ALA A 234 13.73 21.64 1.10
N ARG A 235 12.73 20.73 1.04
CA ARG A 235 11.89 20.53 -0.15
C ARG A 235 10.70 21.46 -0.28
N GLY A 236 10.46 22.28 0.74
CA GLY A 236 9.33 23.20 0.77
C GLY A 236 8.42 22.97 1.98
N SER A 237 7.23 23.54 1.87
CA SER A 237 6.25 23.60 2.94
C SER A 237 5.05 22.71 2.62
N PHE A 238 4.76 21.76 3.51
CA PHE A 238 3.64 20.84 3.40
C PHE A 238 2.60 21.17 4.45
N MET A 239 1.45 21.68 4.02
CA MET A 239 0.35 21.99 4.92
C MET A 239 -0.47 20.72 5.19
N VAL A 240 -0.57 20.33 6.45
CA VAL A 240 -1.50 19.28 6.90
C VAL A 240 -2.86 19.92 7.07
N THR A 241 -3.72 19.70 6.09
CA THR A 241 -5.09 20.22 6.11
C THR A 241 -6.02 19.29 6.91
N GLN A 242 -7.17 19.79 7.35
CA GLN A 242 -8.10 18.98 8.13
C GLN A 242 -8.69 17.83 7.32
N GLU A 243 -8.80 17.96 5.99
CA GLU A 243 -9.18 16.86 5.10
C GLU A 243 -8.11 15.75 5.00
N CYS A 244 -6.85 16.03 5.35
CA CYS A 244 -5.83 14.99 5.46
C CYS A 244 -6.02 14.10 6.70
N ILE A 245 -6.76 14.58 7.70
CA ILE A 245 -6.95 13.93 9.00
C ILE A 245 -8.33 13.29 9.04
N ALA A 246 -9.36 14.07 8.70
CA ALA A 246 -10.74 13.64 8.64
C ALA A 246 -10.99 12.95 7.29
N THR A 247 -10.62 11.67 7.21
CA THR A 247 -10.81 10.86 6.01
C THR A 247 -12.09 10.03 6.11
N PRO A 248 -12.79 9.74 4.99
CA PRO A 248 -13.96 8.86 4.97
C PRO A 248 -13.62 7.39 5.33
N LEU A 249 -12.34 7.05 5.53
CA LEU A 249 -11.91 5.78 6.08
C LEU A 249 -12.21 5.65 7.58
N ILE A 250 -12.27 6.77 8.32
CA ILE A 250 -12.62 6.78 9.75
C ILE A 250 -14.01 6.16 10.00
N PRO A 251 -15.12 6.64 9.36
CA PRO A 251 -16.43 6.06 9.57
C PRO A 251 -16.52 4.60 9.09
N LEU A 252 -15.77 4.20 8.06
CA LEU A 252 -15.70 2.79 7.63
C LEU A 252 -15.00 1.91 8.67
N TYR A 253 -13.89 2.38 9.24
CA TYR A 253 -13.19 1.69 10.31
C TYR A 253 -14.09 1.53 11.55
N LEU A 254 -14.76 2.61 11.96
CA LEU A 254 -15.72 2.58 13.07
C LEU A 254 -16.88 1.61 12.80
N ALA A 255 -17.43 1.61 11.59
CA ALA A 255 -18.48 0.67 11.19
C ALA A 255 -17.98 -0.78 11.28
N ALA A 256 -16.74 -1.04 10.86
CA ALA A 256 -16.12 -2.37 10.95
C ALA A 256 -15.95 -2.81 12.42
N ILE A 257 -15.43 -1.92 13.27
CA ILE A 257 -15.30 -2.19 14.72
C ILE A 257 -16.67 -2.50 15.34
N CYS A 258 -17.69 -1.70 15.04
CA CYS A 258 -19.03 -1.90 15.57
C CYS A 258 -19.71 -3.18 15.07
N ALA A 259 -19.49 -3.55 13.81
CA ALA A 259 -20.11 -4.71 13.19
C ALA A 259 -19.39 -6.03 13.51
N CYS A 260 -18.07 -6.00 13.70
CA CYS A 260 -17.25 -7.21 13.88
C CYS A 260 -16.88 -7.49 15.34
N SER A 261 -16.89 -6.49 16.22
CA SER A 261 -16.56 -6.69 17.64
C SER A 261 -17.73 -7.37 18.36
N THR A 262 -17.47 -8.57 18.88
CA THR A 262 -18.46 -9.37 19.64
C THR A 262 -18.59 -8.94 21.10
N THR A 263 -17.54 -8.33 21.68
CA THR A 263 -17.56 -7.84 23.06
C THR A 263 -17.42 -6.32 23.13
N TRP A 264 -18.04 -5.72 24.14
CA TRP A 264 -17.99 -4.29 24.39
C TRP A 264 -16.57 -3.77 24.62
N ARG A 265 -15.72 -4.56 25.30
CA ARG A 265 -14.31 -4.21 25.54
C ARG A 265 -13.53 -4.00 24.23
N TRP A 266 -13.65 -4.94 23.29
CA TRP A 266 -12.98 -4.82 21.98
C TRP A 266 -13.55 -3.69 21.13
N ARG A 267 -14.84 -3.40 21.27
CA ARG A 267 -15.47 -2.26 20.60
C ARG A 267 -14.90 -0.93 21.11
N ILE A 268 -14.84 -0.73 22.43
CA ILE A 268 -14.22 0.47 23.02
C ILE A 268 -12.77 0.60 22.58
N LEU A 269 -11.98 -0.46 22.72
CA LEU A 269 -10.57 -0.45 22.32
C LEU A 269 -10.40 -0.09 20.84
N GLY A 270 -11.24 -0.67 19.97
CA GLY A 270 -11.23 -0.37 18.54
C GLY A 270 -11.57 1.09 18.24
N VAL A 271 -12.61 1.64 18.90
CA VAL A 271 -13.00 3.05 18.75
C VAL A 271 -11.90 3.99 19.25
N LEU A 272 -11.34 3.73 20.44
CA LEU A 272 -10.24 4.51 21.00
C LEU A 272 -8.98 4.44 20.12
N ALA A 273 -8.73 3.30 19.46
CA ALA A 273 -7.61 3.13 18.53
C ALA A 273 -7.75 3.92 17.23
N THR A 274 -8.93 4.44 16.91
CA THR A 274 -9.17 5.23 15.68
C THR A 274 -8.23 6.43 15.61
N LEU A 275 -8.23 7.27 16.64
CA LEU A 275 -7.42 8.50 16.65
C LEU A 275 -5.91 8.24 16.47
N PRO A 276 -5.25 7.39 17.29
CA PRO A 276 -3.82 7.15 17.14
C PRO A 276 -3.48 6.46 15.81
N LEU A 277 -4.35 5.57 15.30
CA LEU A 277 -4.13 4.92 14.00
C LEU A 277 -4.10 5.92 12.85
N PHE A 278 -5.08 6.84 12.79
CA PHE A 278 -5.16 7.82 11.73
C PHE A 278 -4.12 8.94 11.86
N ILE A 279 -3.70 9.29 13.09
CA ILE A 279 -2.52 10.15 13.33
C ILE A 279 -1.26 9.49 12.77
N ALA A 280 -1.02 8.21 13.09
CA ALA A 280 0.13 7.47 12.58
C ALA A 280 0.13 7.40 11.05
N LEU A 281 -1.03 7.13 10.43
CA LEU A 281 -1.18 7.14 8.98
C LEU A 281 -0.88 8.52 8.38
N GLY A 282 -1.34 9.60 9.03
CA GLY A 282 -1.05 10.98 8.63
C GLY A 282 0.44 11.30 8.71
N ILE A 283 1.12 10.88 9.78
CA ILE A 283 2.58 11.06 9.95
C ILE A 283 3.32 10.32 8.84
N VAL A 284 3.01 9.04 8.61
CA VAL A 284 3.65 8.24 7.56
C VAL A 284 3.48 8.91 6.20
N ARG A 285 2.26 9.34 5.86
CA ARG A 285 1.98 10.06 4.62
C ARG A 285 2.82 11.33 4.48
N LEU A 286 2.94 12.11 5.55
CA LEU A 286 3.69 13.36 5.55
C LEU A 286 5.21 13.13 5.44
N LEU A 287 5.75 12.13 6.13
CA LEU A 287 7.15 11.74 6.06
C LEU A 287 7.56 11.35 4.64
N VAL A 288 6.73 10.55 3.97
CA VAL A 288 6.97 10.11 2.57
C VAL A 288 7.12 11.31 1.63
N VAL A 289 6.34 12.37 1.86
CA VAL A 289 6.36 13.56 1.00
C VAL A 289 7.52 14.51 1.35
N ALA A 290 8.01 14.49 2.60
CA ALA A 290 8.90 15.51 3.16
C ALA A 290 10.41 15.16 3.21
N LEU A 291 10.83 13.94 2.86
CA LEU A 291 12.25 13.52 2.86
C LEU A 291 13.11 14.28 1.81
N PRO A 292 14.30 14.84 2.18
CA PRO A 292 15.13 15.74 1.36
C PRO A 292 15.87 15.02 0.23
N ASP A 293 16.31 15.79 -0.75
CA ASP A 293 16.96 15.30 -1.99
C ASP A 293 18.42 14.82 -1.80
N ALA A 294 18.99 15.02 -0.60
CA ALA A 294 20.40 14.75 -0.30
C ALA A 294 20.76 13.25 -0.20
N VAL A 295 19.79 12.34 -0.29
CA VAL A 295 20.04 10.88 -0.32
C VAL A 295 19.66 10.29 -1.68
N GLY A 296 19.67 11.13 -2.73
CA GLY A 296 19.19 10.79 -4.06
C GLY A 296 17.95 11.62 -4.40
N SER A 297 17.69 11.76 -5.70
CA SER A 297 16.67 12.65 -6.25
C SER A 297 15.32 12.51 -5.53
N PRO A 298 14.46 13.54 -5.51
CA PRO A 298 13.13 13.47 -4.87
C PRO A 298 12.27 12.29 -5.38
N LEU A 299 12.58 11.82 -6.59
CA LEU A 299 12.09 10.56 -7.14
C LEU A 299 12.68 9.35 -6.40
N PHE A 300 13.99 9.28 -6.18
CA PHE A 300 14.64 8.20 -5.43
C PHE A 300 13.90 7.86 -4.13
N PHE A 301 13.57 8.83 -3.26
CA PHE A 301 12.90 8.52 -1.99
C PHE A 301 11.43 8.14 -2.09
N VAL A 302 10.66 8.87 -2.91
CA VAL A 302 9.25 8.52 -3.16
C VAL A 302 9.17 7.08 -3.70
N HIS A 303 10.15 6.68 -4.49
CA HIS A 303 10.17 5.37 -5.07
C HIS A 303 10.87 4.28 -4.24
N ALA A 304 11.93 4.63 -3.50
CA ALA A 304 12.61 3.75 -2.55
C ALA A 304 11.71 3.48 -1.34
N PHE A 305 10.82 4.41 -0.97
CA PHE A 305 9.83 4.19 0.09
C PHE A 305 8.99 2.94 -0.18
N TYR A 306 8.44 2.79 -1.39
CA TYR A 306 7.67 1.60 -1.74
C TYR A 306 8.53 0.33 -1.67
N GLN A 307 9.80 0.43 -2.05
CA GLN A 307 10.74 -0.68 -2.03
C GLN A 307 11.14 -1.09 -0.59
N LEU A 308 11.37 -0.11 0.29
CA LEU A 308 11.65 -0.30 1.72
C LEU A 308 10.42 -0.82 2.47
N LEU A 309 9.24 -0.26 2.18
CA LEU A 309 7.97 -0.73 2.73
C LEU A 309 7.70 -2.17 2.30
N LEU A 310 7.87 -2.48 1.02
CA LEU A 310 7.73 -3.84 0.52
C LEU A 310 8.75 -4.78 1.17
N GLY A 311 10.02 -4.36 1.28
CA GLY A 311 11.05 -5.11 2.01
C GLY A 311 10.65 -5.40 3.45
N ALA A 312 10.19 -4.40 4.20
CA ALA A 312 9.73 -4.55 5.58
C ALA A 312 8.52 -5.50 5.69
N VAL A 313 7.57 -5.41 4.75
CA VAL A 313 6.43 -6.34 4.66
C VAL A 313 6.91 -7.76 4.41
N VAL A 314 7.84 -7.98 3.46
CA VAL A 314 8.38 -9.31 3.16
C VAL A 314 9.13 -9.88 4.37
N VAL A 315 9.93 -9.07 5.06
CA VAL A 315 10.62 -9.45 6.31
C VAL A 315 9.62 -9.82 7.40
N PHE A 316 8.55 -9.04 7.58
CA PHE A 316 7.49 -9.35 8.52
C PHE A 316 6.75 -10.63 8.17
N LEU A 317 6.44 -10.87 6.89
CA LEU A 317 5.80 -12.10 6.43
C LEU A 317 6.70 -13.31 6.63
N ALA A 318 8.01 -13.18 6.41
CA ALA A 318 8.99 -14.23 6.68
C ALA A 318 9.06 -14.55 8.19
N ALA A 319 9.12 -13.52 9.04
CA ALA A 319 9.09 -13.68 10.49
C ALA A 319 7.77 -14.31 10.97
N LEU A 320 6.64 -13.89 10.40
CA LEU A 320 5.30 -14.43 10.71
C LEU A 320 5.18 -15.90 10.30
N TRP A 321 5.70 -16.25 9.13
CA TRP A 321 5.71 -17.61 8.64
C TRP A 321 6.56 -18.52 9.53
N ARG A 322 7.71 -18.04 10.01
CA ARG A 322 8.62 -18.84 10.85
C ARG A 322 8.16 -18.94 12.31
N HIS A 323 7.91 -17.80 12.94
CA HIS A 323 7.78 -17.69 14.39
C HIS A 323 6.32 -17.61 14.85
N GLY A 324 5.38 -17.41 13.92
CA GLY A 324 3.96 -17.26 14.23
C GLY A 324 3.62 -15.88 14.81
N ARG A 325 2.32 -15.62 14.99
CA ARG A 325 1.79 -14.26 15.21
C ARG A 325 2.30 -13.57 16.49
N ARG A 326 2.60 -14.32 17.55
CA ARG A 326 2.96 -13.74 18.86
C ARG A 326 4.35 -13.10 18.87
N THR A 327 5.29 -13.65 18.11
CA THR A 327 6.71 -13.26 18.14
C THR A 327 7.20 -12.67 16.81
N ALA A 328 6.38 -12.72 15.76
CA ALA A 328 6.70 -12.21 14.42
C ALA A 328 7.20 -10.76 14.43
N LEU A 329 6.53 -9.87 15.18
CA LEU A 329 6.86 -8.46 15.19
C LEU A 329 8.28 -8.21 15.72
N GLY A 330 8.65 -8.86 16.82
CA GLY A 330 10.00 -8.71 17.41
C GLY A 330 11.09 -9.20 16.45
N HIS A 331 10.90 -10.36 15.82
CA HIS A 331 11.86 -10.91 14.87
C HIS A 331 11.93 -10.07 13.58
N ALA A 332 10.80 -9.55 13.11
CA ALA A 332 10.76 -8.66 11.96
C ALA A 332 11.52 -7.35 12.26
N LEU A 333 11.34 -6.77 13.44
CA LEU A 333 12.07 -5.57 13.87
C LEU A 333 13.58 -5.83 13.95
N VAL A 334 13.99 -6.95 14.57
CA VAL A 334 15.40 -7.36 14.63
C VAL A 334 15.98 -7.51 13.23
N GLY A 335 15.26 -8.15 12.30
CA GLY A 335 15.71 -8.30 10.93
C GLY A 335 15.82 -6.97 10.18
N VAL A 336 14.82 -6.09 10.29
CA VAL A 336 14.87 -4.76 9.68
C VAL A 336 16.05 -3.96 10.23
N ILE A 337 16.27 -3.95 11.55
CA ILE A 337 17.41 -3.26 12.18
C ILE A 337 18.73 -3.84 11.66
N ALA A 338 18.88 -5.17 11.65
CA ALA A 338 20.09 -5.83 11.15
C ALA A 338 20.37 -5.48 9.68
N GLY A 339 19.35 -5.52 8.82
CA GLY A 339 19.48 -5.14 7.42
C GLY A 339 19.90 -3.68 7.25
N VAL A 340 19.31 -2.75 8.01
CA VAL A 340 19.67 -1.32 7.97
C VAL A 340 21.12 -1.11 8.43
N LEU A 341 21.54 -1.74 9.52
CA LEU A 341 22.91 -1.64 10.02
C LEU A 341 23.93 -2.17 8.99
N VAL A 342 23.62 -3.28 8.32
CA VAL A 342 24.48 -3.83 7.25
C VAL A 342 24.56 -2.87 6.06
N VAL A 343 23.44 -2.28 5.65
CA VAL A 343 23.44 -1.27 4.57
C VAL A 343 24.30 -0.07 4.93
N GLN A 344 24.20 0.43 6.17
CA GLN A 344 25.00 1.57 6.61
C GLN A 344 26.49 1.24 6.70
N ALA A 345 26.85 0.08 7.25
CA ALA A 345 28.24 -0.29 7.48
C ALA A 345 28.96 -0.76 6.21
N PHE A 346 28.30 -1.58 5.39
CA PHE A 346 28.92 -2.28 4.26
C PHE A 346 28.34 -1.89 2.90
N GLY A 347 27.18 -1.24 2.86
CA GLY A 347 26.51 -0.87 1.62
C GLY A 347 27.38 -0.07 0.64
N PRO A 348 28.07 1.01 1.06
CA PRO A 348 28.91 1.80 0.17
C PRO A 348 30.08 1.00 -0.43
N LEU A 349 30.75 0.18 0.39
CA LEU A 349 31.86 -0.67 -0.06
C LEU A 349 31.35 -1.72 -1.05
N PHE A 350 30.29 -2.43 -0.69
CA PHE A 350 29.72 -3.48 -1.52
C PHE A 350 29.20 -2.93 -2.85
N ALA A 351 28.50 -1.78 -2.82
CA ALA A 351 28.03 -1.12 -4.03
C ALA A 351 29.20 -0.71 -4.93
N ARG A 352 30.29 -0.17 -4.36
CA ARG A 352 31.50 0.20 -5.11
C ARG A 352 32.14 -1.01 -5.80
N GLU A 353 32.33 -2.12 -5.11
CA GLU A 353 32.95 -3.32 -5.70
C GLU A 353 32.09 -3.91 -6.83
N VAL A 354 30.78 -4.02 -6.58
CA VAL A 354 29.82 -4.57 -7.56
C VAL A 354 29.65 -3.65 -8.78
N THR A 355 29.65 -2.34 -8.60
CA THR A 355 29.55 -1.39 -9.71
C THR A 355 30.87 -1.21 -10.46
N TYR A 356 32.02 -1.34 -9.79
CA TYR A 356 33.34 -1.29 -10.42
C TYR A 356 33.49 -2.37 -11.50
N LEU A 357 33.00 -3.58 -11.23
CA LEU A 357 32.98 -4.67 -12.21
C LEU A 357 32.11 -4.36 -13.44
N ALA A 358 31.09 -3.52 -13.30
CA ALA A 358 30.14 -3.22 -14.37
C ALA A 358 30.61 -2.12 -15.34
N GLY A 359 31.74 -1.46 -15.07
CA GLY A 359 32.31 -0.44 -15.96
C GLY A 359 31.73 0.96 -15.77
N ALA A 360 31.59 1.71 -16.87
CA ALA A 360 31.24 3.13 -16.82
C ALA A 360 29.83 3.38 -16.22
N PRO A 361 29.60 4.55 -15.58
CA PRO A 361 28.34 4.83 -14.91
C PRO A 361 27.15 4.76 -15.89
N LEU A 362 26.15 3.96 -15.55
CA LEU A 362 24.88 3.91 -16.25
C LEU A 362 24.04 5.15 -15.96
N ALA A 363 23.29 5.63 -16.95
CA ALA A 363 22.32 6.71 -16.75
C ALA A 363 21.21 6.23 -15.78
N ASP A 364 21.26 6.73 -14.54
CA ASP A 364 20.34 6.34 -13.47
C ASP A 364 19.67 7.56 -12.82
N PRO A 365 18.74 8.22 -13.54
CA PRO A 365 18.12 9.47 -13.09
C PRO A 365 17.31 9.31 -11.78
N GLN A 366 16.95 8.07 -11.43
CA GLN A 366 16.19 7.75 -10.22
C GLN A 366 17.03 7.08 -9.13
N GLY A 367 18.34 6.92 -9.30
CA GLY A 367 19.24 6.27 -8.34
C GLY A 367 18.92 4.80 -8.05
N ALA A 368 18.15 4.13 -8.91
CA ALA A 368 17.68 2.78 -8.67
C ALA A 368 18.76 1.72 -8.89
N ILE A 369 19.63 1.90 -9.89
CA ILE A 369 20.75 1.01 -10.19
C ILE A 369 21.84 1.19 -9.14
N ALA A 370 22.15 2.45 -8.78
CA ALA A 370 23.15 2.76 -7.76
C ALA A 370 22.79 2.20 -6.37
N PHE A 371 21.50 2.22 -6.00
CA PHE A 371 21.04 1.73 -4.70
C PHE A 371 20.82 0.22 -4.63
N LEU A 372 20.68 -0.43 -5.77
CA LEU A 372 20.30 -1.84 -5.85
C LEU A 372 21.22 -2.78 -5.07
N PRO A 373 22.56 -2.70 -5.17
CA PRO A 373 23.44 -3.62 -4.46
C PRO A 373 23.27 -3.53 -2.94
N ALA A 374 23.25 -2.31 -2.40
CA ALA A 374 23.09 -2.07 -0.98
C ALA A 374 21.72 -2.57 -0.49
N PHE A 375 20.64 -2.23 -1.19
CA PHE A 375 19.29 -2.66 -0.81
C PHE A 375 19.14 -4.18 -0.79
N GLN A 376 19.58 -4.86 -1.84
CA GLN A 376 19.44 -6.31 -1.97
C GLN A 376 20.20 -7.04 -0.85
N THR A 377 21.41 -6.60 -0.55
CA THR A 377 22.21 -7.14 0.55
C THR A 377 21.52 -6.89 1.89
N GLY A 378 21.06 -5.66 2.15
CA GLY A 378 20.30 -5.34 3.36
C GLY A 378 19.05 -6.19 3.54
N LEU A 379 18.27 -6.38 2.46
CA LEU A 379 17.07 -7.21 2.48
C LEU A 379 17.41 -8.69 2.73
N TYR A 380 18.46 -9.22 2.10
CA TYR A 380 18.90 -10.60 2.32
C TYR A 380 19.27 -10.85 3.78
N PHE A 381 20.08 -9.96 4.38
CA PHE A 381 20.43 -10.00 5.79
C PHE A 381 19.21 -9.86 6.70
N ALA A 382 18.28 -8.96 6.36
CA ALA A 382 17.06 -8.78 7.14
C ALA A 382 16.19 -10.05 7.14
N LEU A 383 16.06 -10.73 6.00
CA LEU A 383 15.33 -12.00 5.90
C LEU A 383 16.01 -13.11 6.68
N TRP A 384 17.35 -13.20 6.58
CA TRP A 384 18.14 -14.15 7.34
C TRP A 384 17.98 -13.94 8.85
N ALA A 385 18.12 -12.70 9.33
CA ALA A 385 17.97 -12.38 10.75
C ALA A 385 16.52 -12.56 11.26
N ALA A 386 15.52 -12.16 10.47
CA ALA A 386 14.11 -12.22 10.88
C ALA A 386 13.50 -13.62 10.88
N ALA A 387 14.02 -14.54 10.06
CA ALA A 387 13.45 -15.86 9.92
C ALA A 387 14.42 -17.00 10.27
N PHE A 388 15.74 -16.82 10.20
CA PHE A 388 16.66 -17.95 10.28
C PHE A 388 18.11 -17.62 10.68
N VAL A 389 18.40 -17.61 11.98
CA VAL A 389 19.79 -17.78 12.47
C VAL A 389 20.28 -19.23 12.30
N ALA A 390 19.36 -20.21 12.16
CA ALA A 390 19.67 -21.65 12.23
C ALA A 390 20.10 -22.33 10.90
N VAL A 391 20.09 -21.64 9.77
CA VAL A 391 20.41 -22.24 8.45
C VAL A 391 21.92 -22.58 8.31
N GLY A 392 22.74 -22.13 9.26
CA GLY A 392 24.18 -22.33 9.30
C GLY A 392 24.91 -21.27 8.49
N TRP A 393 26.06 -20.83 9.00
CA TRP A 393 26.85 -19.74 8.40
C TRP A 393 27.29 -20.05 6.96
N THR A 394 27.62 -21.31 6.67
CA THR A 394 28.05 -21.73 5.32
C THR A 394 27.01 -21.45 4.25
N ARG A 395 25.74 -21.74 4.52
CA ARG A 395 24.64 -21.52 3.56
C ARG A 395 24.30 -20.05 3.42
N PHE A 396 24.43 -19.31 4.52
CA PHE A 396 24.31 -17.85 4.50
C PHE A 396 25.37 -17.22 3.59
N VAL A 397 26.65 -17.56 3.79
CA VAL A 397 27.76 -17.08 2.95
C VAL A 397 27.57 -17.48 1.49
N ALA A 398 27.14 -18.73 1.23
CA ALA A 398 26.82 -19.17 -0.12
C ALA A 398 25.71 -18.32 -0.76
N GLY A 399 24.65 -17.99 -0.02
CA GLY A 399 23.59 -17.12 -0.52
C GLY A 399 24.04 -15.68 -0.78
N VAL A 400 24.89 -15.10 0.07
CA VAL A 400 25.52 -13.79 -0.17
C VAL A 400 26.40 -13.83 -1.42
N ALA A 401 27.19 -14.89 -1.60
CA ALA A 401 28.03 -15.06 -2.78
C ALA A 401 27.20 -15.17 -4.07
N VAL A 402 26.12 -15.98 -4.05
CA VAL A 402 25.17 -16.07 -5.17
C VAL A 402 24.54 -14.71 -5.44
N LEU A 403 24.13 -13.97 -4.40
CA LEU A 403 23.57 -12.62 -4.57
C LEU A 403 24.57 -11.68 -5.25
N GLY A 404 25.82 -11.64 -4.80
CA GLY A 404 26.89 -10.83 -5.40
C GLY A 404 27.14 -11.19 -6.87
N VAL A 405 27.20 -12.48 -7.19
CA VAL A 405 27.35 -12.95 -8.58
C VAL A 405 26.16 -12.52 -9.44
N THR A 406 24.92 -12.69 -8.96
CA THR A 406 23.74 -12.27 -9.71
C THR A 406 23.69 -10.75 -9.91
N GLN A 407 24.16 -9.97 -8.93
CA GLN A 407 24.26 -8.52 -9.03
C GLN A 407 25.28 -8.07 -10.07
N ALA A 408 26.50 -8.61 -10.00
CA ALA A 408 27.54 -8.29 -10.97
C ALA A 408 27.10 -8.68 -12.40
N ALA A 409 26.55 -9.88 -12.57
CA ALA A 409 26.03 -10.34 -13.86
C ALA A 409 24.87 -9.47 -14.37
N GLY A 410 23.95 -9.08 -13.48
CA GLY A 410 22.84 -8.20 -13.82
C GLY A 410 23.31 -6.81 -14.27
N LEU A 411 24.24 -6.19 -13.53
CA LEU A 411 24.79 -4.89 -13.89
C LEU A 411 25.62 -4.93 -15.17
N LEU A 412 26.42 -5.98 -15.39
CA LEU A 412 27.15 -6.22 -16.63
C LEU A 412 26.19 -6.35 -17.82
N ALA A 413 25.10 -7.12 -17.65
CA ALA A 413 24.08 -7.25 -18.68
C ALA A 413 23.39 -5.91 -18.97
N LEU A 414 23.09 -5.12 -17.94
CA LEU A 414 22.54 -3.77 -18.11
C LEU A 414 23.50 -2.83 -18.83
N HIS A 415 24.80 -2.93 -18.53
CA HIS A 415 25.84 -2.17 -19.20
C HIS A 415 25.99 -2.53 -20.66
N ALA A 416 26.06 -3.82 -20.99
CA ALA A 416 26.10 -4.31 -22.37
C ALA A 416 24.86 -3.89 -23.15
N LEU A 417 23.66 -4.04 -22.57
CA LEU A 417 22.41 -3.61 -23.20
C LEU A 417 22.36 -2.11 -23.48
N ALA A 418 22.86 -1.29 -22.54
CA ALA A 418 22.87 0.16 -22.70
C ALA A 418 23.92 0.63 -23.72
N SER A 419 25.12 0.04 -23.71
CA SER A 419 26.23 0.44 -24.58
C SER A 419 26.08 -0.08 -26.01
N ASP A 420 25.73 -1.35 -26.19
CA ASP A 420 25.67 -1.99 -27.50
C ASP A 420 24.35 -1.74 -28.22
N PHE A 421 23.24 -1.62 -27.48
CA PHE A 421 21.89 -1.54 -28.05
C PHE A 421 21.14 -0.24 -27.73
N GLY A 422 21.72 0.65 -26.93
CA GLY A 422 21.03 1.87 -26.47
C GLY A 422 19.80 1.59 -25.60
N LEU A 423 19.66 0.37 -25.06
CA LEU A 423 18.52 -0.03 -24.26
C LEU A 423 18.76 0.33 -22.79
N THR A 424 18.08 1.36 -22.30
CA THR A 424 18.09 1.71 -20.88
C THR A 424 17.12 0.81 -20.12
N ALA A 425 17.58 0.12 -19.08
CA ALA A 425 16.69 -0.66 -18.23
C ALA A 425 15.65 0.23 -17.55
N HIS A 426 14.40 -0.21 -17.63
CA HIS A 426 13.32 0.50 -16.99
C HIS A 426 13.46 0.36 -15.47
N VAL A 427 13.39 1.47 -14.74
CA VAL A 427 13.61 1.52 -13.29
C VAL A 427 12.72 0.53 -12.53
N ARG A 428 11.49 0.32 -12.98
CA ARG A 428 10.57 -0.70 -12.41
C ARG A 428 11.20 -2.09 -12.37
N ASP A 429 11.86 -2.51 -13.44
CA ASP A 429 12.35 -3.88 -13.59
C ASP A 429 13.60 -4.08 -12.71
N VAL A 430 14.43 -3.05 -12.62
CA VAL A 430 15.54 -2.95 -11.66
C VAL A 430 15.02 -3.11 -10.22
N ARG A 431 13.92 -2.44 -9.85
CA ARG A 431 13.32 -2.56 -8.50
C ARG A 431 12.65 -3.92 -8.25
N GLY A 432 11.98 -4.47 -9.26
CA GLY A 432 11.42 -5.81 -9.21
C GLY A 432 12.51 -6.84 -8.90
N TRP A 433 13.64 -6.73 -9.61
CA TRP A 433 14.82 -7.53 -9.35
C TRP A 433 15.44 -7.26 -7.97
N ALA A 434 15.44 -6.01 -7.51
CA ALA A 434 15.94 -5.61 -6.19
C ALA A 434 15.24 -6.37 -5.04
N VAL A 435 13.96 -6.70 -5.18
CA VAL A 435 13.21 -7.47 -4.17
C VAL A 435 13.24 -8.97 -4.48
N ALA A 436 13.00 -9.35 -5.74
CA ALA A 436 12.89 -10.75 -6.14
C ALA A 436 14.19 -11.53 -5.92
N GLY A 437 15.35 -10.95 -6.25
CA GLY A 437 16.65 -11.62 -6.12
C GLY A 437 16.93 -12.15 -4.71
N PRO A 438 16.99 -11.29 -3.69
CA PRO A 438 17.22 -11.71 -2.30
C PRO A 438 16.19 -12.73 -1.80
N VAL A 439 14.91 -12.53 -2.15
CA VAL A 439 13.82 -13.42 -1.71
C VAL A 439 13.94 -14.80 -2.34
N LEU A 440 14.23 -14.90 -3.64
CA LEU A 440 14.38 -16.17 -4.34
C LEU A 440 15.63 -16.92 -3.85
N ILE A 441 16.76 -16.22 -3.67
CA ILE A 441 17.98 -16.81 -3.13
C ILE A 441 17.73 -17.33 -1.70
N PHE A 442 17.07 -16.52 -0.87
CA PHE A 442 16.70 -16.91 0.49
C PHE A 442 15.78 -18.15 0.49
N ALA A 443 14.77 -18.19 -0.37
CA ALA A 443 13.87 -19.33 -0.51
C ALA A 443 14.61 -20.59 -0.99
N ALA A 444 15.53 -20.46 -1.97
CA ALA A 444 16.33 -21.57 -2.48
C ALA A 444 17.25 -22.14 -1.39
N VAL A 445 17.93 -21.28 -0.63
CA VAL A 445 18.77 -21.68 0.51
C VAL A 445 17.96 -22.46 1.55
N ILE A 446 16.73 -22.03 1.85
CA ILE A 446 15.83 -22.75 2.76
C ILE A 446 15.41 -24.10 2.17
N TYR A 447 15.07 -24.14 0.88
CA TYR A 447 14.63 -25.36 0.22
C TYR A 447 15.73 -26.44 0.27
N VAL A 448 16.96 -26.08 -0.10
CA VAL A 448 18.11 -26.99 -0.05
C VAL A 448 18.39 -27.45 1.38
N ALA A 449 18.26 -26.56 2.37
CA ALA A 449 18.44 -26.93 3.77
C ALA A 449 17.47 -28.03 4.22
N ARG A 450 16.19 -27.92 3.84
CA ARG A 450 15.16 -28.90 4.19
C ARG A 450 15.38 -30.26 3.54
N THR A 451 15.81 -30.29 2.28
CA THR A 451 16.04 -31.56 1.56
C THR A 451 17.16 -32.41 2.15
N ARG A 452 18.12 -31.81 2.86
CA ARG A 452 19.21 -32.55 3.52
C ARG A 452 18.87 -33.05 4.92
N GLU A 453 17.81 -32.52 5.54
CA GLU A 453 17.36 -32.90 6.89
C GLU A 453 16.27 -33.97 6.86
N GLN A 454 15.78 -34.36 5.68
CA GLN A 454 14.93 -35.52 5.51
C GLN A 454 15.84 -36.73 5.24
N PRO A 455 16.00 -37.65 6.23
CA PRO A 455 16.84 -38.83 6.10
C PRO A 455 16.29 -39.85 5.09
#